data_AF-A0A0P8Z8I8-F1
#
_entry.id   AF-A0A0P8Z8I8-F1
#
_cell.length_a   1.000
_cell.length_b   1.000
_cell.length_c   1.000
_cell.angle_alpha   90.00
_cell.angle_beta   90.00
_cell.angle_gamma   90.00
#
_symmetry.space_group_name_H-M   'P 1'
#
loop_
_entity.id
_entity.type
_entity.pdbx_description
1 polymer ?
#
loop_
_entity_poly.entity_id
_entity_poly.type
_entity_poly.pdbx_seq_one_letter_code
_entity_poly.pdbx_strand_id
1 'polypeptide(L)' 'MKKVIGACGCICSDCRIYEKDCKGCHAIKGKPCWLHEVGLDVCDFYECCVMDKGLEHCGECREIPCNKFW' A
#
# COMPACT_ATOMS: atom_id res chain seq x y z
N MET A 1 2.42 -15.78 14.07
CA MET A 1 1.28 -15.09 13.42
C MET A 1 1.67 -14.77 11.99
N LYS A 2 0.79 -14.99 11.00
CA LYS A 2 1.09 -14.68 9.59
C LYS A 2 1.16 -13.17 9.43
N LYS A 3 2.24 -12.65 8.83
CA LYS A 3 2.40 -11.22 8.55
C LYS A 3 1.56 -10.85 7.33
N VAL A 4 0.86 -9.72 7.42
CA VAL A 4 0.18 -9.11 6.26
C VAL A 4 1.02 -7.93 5.82
N ILE A 5 1.52 -8.02 4.59
CA ILE A 5 2.45 -7.07 4.01
C ILE A 5 1.69 -6.28 2.95
N GLY A 6 1.86 -4.97 2.95
CA GLY A 6 1.25 -4.11 1.94
C GLY A 6 2.09 -3.99 0.67
N ALA A 7 1.50 -3.38 -0.36
CA ALA A 7 2.15 -3.17 -1.65
C ALA A 7 3.46 -2.38 -1.56
N CYS A 8 3.64 -1.53 -0.55
CA CYS A 8 4.88 -0.78 -0.30
C CYS A 8 5.90 -1.51 0.59
N GLY A 9 5.59 -2.73 1.06
CA GLY A 9 6.42 -3.47 2.02
C GLY A 9 6.12 -3.17 3.50
N CYS A 10 5.26 -2.18 3.81
CA CYS A 10 4.81 -1.96 5.19
C CYS A 10 4.08 -3.19 5.74
N ILE A 11 4.35 -3.53 7.01
CA ILE A 11 3.69 -4.64 7.68
C ILE A 11 2.34 -4.16 8.22
N CYS A 12 1.28 -4.32 7.43
CA CYS A 12 -0.08 -3.97 7.83
C CYS A 12 -0.49 -4.65 9.15
N SER A 13 -0.09 -5.91 9.36
CA SER A 13 -0.43 -6.64 10.59
C SER A 13 0.17 -6.06 11.87
N ASP A 14 1.19 -5.20 11.76
CA ASP A 14 1.81 -4.53 12.90
C ASP A 14 1.21 -3.14 13.14
N CYS A 15 0.28 -2.70 12.30
CA CYS A 15 -0.40 -1.41 12.41
C CYS A 15 -1.49 -1.44 13.49
N ARG A 16 -1.54 -0.41 14.34
CA ARG A 16 -2.49 -0.33 15.48
C ARG A 16 -3.98 -0.36 15.11
N ILE A 17 -4.31 -0.01 13.85
CA ILE A 17 -5.68 0.05 13.29
C ILE A 17 -6.04 -1.18 12.44
N TYR A 18 -5.07 -2.08 12.20
CA TYR A 18 -5.32 -3.31 11.45
C TYR A 18 -6.30 -4.20 12.21
N GLU A 19 -7.26 -4.79 11.48
CA GLU A 19 -8.42 -5.55 11.99
C GLU A 19 -9.41 -4.77 12.87
N LYS A 20 -9.21 -3.47 13.06
CA LYS A 20 -10.19 -2.57 13.70
C LYS A 20 -10.96 -1.79 12.64
N ASP A 21 -10.25 -0.88 11.98
CA ASP A 21 -10.81 0.05 10.98
C ASP A 21 -10.19 -0.16 9.58
N CYS A 22 -9.18 -1.02 9.49
CA CYS A 22 -8.44 -1.29 8.26
C CYS A 22 -8.17 -2.80 8.11
N LYS A 23 -8.32 -3.34 6.90
CA LYS A 23 -8.11 -4.78 6.60
C LYS A 23 -6.82 -5.07 5.83
N GLY A 24 -5.92 -4.09 5.74
CA GLY A 24 -4.70 -4.16 4.93
C GLY A 24 -4.91 -3.68 3.49
N CYS A 25 -3.83 -3.21 2.84
CA CYS A 25 -3.94 -2.42 1.61
C CYS A 25 -4.61 -3.17 0.45
N HIS A 26 -4.37 -4.48 0.27
CA HIS A 26 -5.00 -5.25 -0.80
C HIS A 26 -6.51 -5.40 -0.59
N ALA A 27 -6.94 -5.65 0.66
CA ALA A 27 -8.35 -5.78 0.99
C ALA A 27 -9.14 -4.48 0.81
N ILE A 28 -8.51 -3.34 1.11
CA ILE A 28 -9.12 -2.00 1.01
C ILE A 28 -8.76 -1.27 -0.29
N LYS A 29 -8.08 -1.95 -1.23
CA LYS A 29 -7.64 -1.39 -2.52
C LYS A 29 -6.84 -0.09 -2.40
N GLY A 30 -5.90 -0.05 -1.46
CA GLY A 30 -5.01 1.10 -1.25
C GLY A 30 -5.68 2.32 -0.63
N LYS A 31 -6.88 2.19 -0.04
CA LYS A 31 -7.65 3.28 0.58
C LYS A 31 -7.72 3.18 2.11
N PRO A 32 -6.59 3.36 2.85
CA PRO A 32 -6.65 3.42 4.30
C PRO A 32 -7.46 4.64 4.76
N CYS A 33 -8.11 4.52 5.92
CA CYS A 33 -9.03 5.54 6.43
C CYS A 33 -8.39 6.92 6.65
N TRP A 34 -7.09 6.98 6.95
CA TRP A 34 -6.33 8.21 7.20
C TRP A 34 -5.77 8.88 5.94
N LEU A 35 -5.96 8.28 4.75
CA LEU A 35 -5.27 8.74 3.54
C LEU A 35 -5.64 10.19 3.13
N HIS A 36 -6.89 10.58 3.40
CA HIS A 36 -7.37 11.94 3.17
C HIS A 36 -6.57 13.00 3.97
N GLU A 37 -5.96 12.63 5.11
CA GLU A 37 -5.15 13.53 5.92
C GLU A 37 -3.86 13.96 5.20
N VAL A 38 -3.41 13.19 4.20
CA VAL A 38 -2.27 13.51 3.34
C VAL A 38 -2.69 13.96 1.93
N GLY A 39 -3.98 14.24 1.71
CA GLY A 39 -4.49 14.75 0.44
C GLY A 39 -4.55 13.71 -0.69
N LEU A 40 -4.59 12.42 -0.36
CA LEU A 40 -4.64 11.33 -1.33
C LEU A 40 -5.94 10.52 -1.20
N ASP A 41 -6.52 10.13 -2.34
CA ASP A 41 -7.69 9.26 -2.41
C ASP A 41 -7.32 7.77 -2.48
N VAL A 42 -6.16 7.46 -3.06
CA VAL A 42 -5.56 6.11 -3.16
C VAL A 42 -4.06 6.22 -2.85
N CYS A 43 -3.51 5.25 -2.15
CA CYS A 43 -2.08 5.20 -1.84
C CYS A 43 -1.25 5.11 -3.13
N ASP A 44 -0.30 6.02 -3.32
CA ASP A 44 0.52 6.12 -4.54
C ASP A 44 1.28 4.83 -4.89
N PHE A 45 1.73 4.07 -3.89
CA PHE A 45 2.38 2.78 -4.11
C PHE A 45 1.41 1.73 -4.64
N TYR A 46 0.18 1.72 -4.10
CA TYR A 46 -0.85 0.78 -4.51
C TYR A 46 -1.37 1.13 -5.91
N GLU A 47 -1.66 2.40 -6.16
CA GLU A 47 -2.06 2.89 -7.48
C GLU A 47 -1.00 2.53 -8.53
N CYS A 48 0.24 2.95 -8.32
CA CYS A 48 1.32 2.74 -9.29
C CYS A 48 1.62 1.25 -9.53
N CYS A 49 1.82 0.46 -8.47
CA CYS A 49 2.30 -0.90 -8.64
C CYS A 49 1.15 -1.86 -8.95
N VAL A 50 0.05 -1.77 -8.20
CA VAL A 50 -1.05 -2.75 -8.27
C VAL A 50 -2.07 -2.37 -9.33
N MET A 51 -2.48 -1.09 -9.40
CA MET A 51 -3.53 -0.69 -10.35
C MET A 51 -2.96 -0.43 -11.75
N ASP A 52 -1.89 0.36 -11.86
CA ASP A 52 -1.36 0.79 -13.16
C ASP A 52 -0.43 -0.26 -13.79
N LYS A 53 0.49 -0.82 -13.01
CA LYS A 53 1.49 -1.80 -13.51
C LYS A 53 1.05 -3.26 -13.36
N GLY A 54 -0.02 -3.55 -12.61
CA GLY A 54 -0.52 -4.92 -12.40
C GLY A 54 0.42 -5.85 -11.62
N LEU A 55 1.33 -5.28 -10.81
CA LEU A 55 2.25 -6.00 -9.93
C LEU A 55 1.57 -6.29 -8.58
N GLU A 56 2.06 -7.27 -7.83
CA GLU A 56 1.53 -7.54 -6.49
C GLU A 56 2.04 -6.47 -5.50
N HIS A 57 3.30 -6.07 -5.61
CA HIS A 57 3.90 -5.08 -4.72
C HIS A 57 5.10 -4.38 -5.38
N CYS A 58 5.51 -3.23 -4.84
CA CYS A 58 6.57 -2.40 -5.39
C CYS A 58 7.92 -3.11 -5.51
N GLY A 59 8.18 -4.13 -4.67
CA GLY A 59 9.39 -4.96 -4.76
C GLY A 59 9.56 -5.75 -6.06
N GLU A 60 8.50 -5.91 -6.86
CA GLU A 60 8.58 -6.52 -8.19
C GLU A 60 8.96 -5.51 -9.29
N CYS A 61 8.89 -4.21 -8.98
CA CYS A 61 9.15 -3.15 -9.93
C CYS A 61 10.66 -2.98 -10.14
N ARG A 62 11.15 -3.33 -11.34
CA ARG A 62 12.57 -3.20 -11.71
C ARG A 62 13.04 -1.75 -11.89
N GLU A 63 12.11 -0.79 -11.90
CA GLU A 63 12.41 0.63 -12.00
C GLU A 63 12.70 1.26 -10.65
N ILE A 64 12.41 0.60 -9.52
CA ILE A 64 12.71 1.14 -8.19
C ILE A 64 14.21 1.02 -7.91
N PRO A 65 14.89 2.09 -7.47
CA PRO A 65 14.37 3.43 -7.15
C PRO A 65 14.08 4.31 -8.40
N CYS A 66 12.89 4.94 -8.47
CA CYS A 66 12.47 5.81 -9.58
C CYS A 66 12.04 7.21 -9.10
N ASN A 67 12.02 8.19 -10.02
CA ASN A 67 11.70 9.61 -9.72
C ASN A 67 10.26 9.88 -9.23
N LYS A 68 9.37 8.87 -9.14
CA LYS A 68 8.02 9.07 -8.58
C LYS A 68 8.06 9.22 -7.06
N PHE A 69 9.03 8.60 -6.39
CA PHE A 69 9.10 8.53 -4.92
C PHE A 69 10.40 9.10 -4.32
N TRP A 70 11.30 9.64 -5.16
CA TRP A 70 12.58 10.26 -4.81
C TRP A 70 12.69 11.62 -5.49
#